data_AF-A0A932TXB9-F1
#
_entry.id   AF-A0A932TXB9-F1
#
_cell.length_a   1.000
_cell.length_b   1.000
_cell.length_c   1.000
_cell.angle_alpha   90.00
_cell.angle_beta   90.00
_cell.angle_gamma   90.00
#
_symmetry.space_group_name_H-M   'P 1'
#
loop_
_entity.id
_entity.type
_entity.pdbx_description
1 polymer ?
#
loop_
_entity_poly.entity_id
_entity_poly.type
_entity_poly.pdbx_seq_one_letter_code
_entity_poly.pdbx_strand_id
1 'polypeptide(L)' 'MVESQTNETADQVRLAFAVGARSYVISLNKRGDVGGQIRITEAGKLLVDRALTRAVMPQSGLALTP' A
#
# COMPACT_ATOMS: atom_id res chain seq x y z
N MET A 1 11.80 -11.53 16.90
CA MET A 1 10.90 -10.39 17.17
C MET A 1 11.09 -9.42 16.02
N VAL A 2 10.02 -9.06 15.31
CA VAL A 2 10.09 -8.05 14.24
C VAL A 2 9.82 -6.70 14.89
N GLU A 3 10.73 -5.75 14.76
CA GLU A 3 10.45 -4.38 15.14
C GLU A 3 9.50 -3.78 14.10
N SER A 4 8.30 -3.41 14.54
CA SER A 4 7.31 -2.69 13.75
C SER A 4 7.14 -1.29 14.30
N GLN A 5 7.21 -0.29 13.43
CA GLN A 5 6.95 1.10 13.77
C GLN A 5 5.67 1.55 13.09
N THR A 6 4.78 2.17 13.85
CA THR A 6 3.59 2.82 13.33
C THR A 6 3.73 4.32 13.56
N ASN A 7 3.52 5.10 12.51
CA ASN A 7 3.46 6.55 12.59
C ASN A 7 2.13 7.01 11.99
N GLU A 8 1.39 7.81 12.74
CA GLU A 8 0.12 8.38 12.29
C GLU A 8 0.21 9.89 12.19
N THR A 9 -0.34 10.42 11.10
CA THR A 9 -0.70 11.82 10.95
C THR A 9 -2.22 11.95 10.93
N ALA A 10 -2.73 13.17 10.75
CA ALA A 10 -4.16 13.41 10.59
C ALA A 10 -4.73 12.71 9.34
N ASP A 11 -3.92 12.59 8.28
CA ASP A 11 -4.35 12.18 6.95
C ASP A 11 -3.84 10.80 6.53
N GLN A 12 -2.83 10.26 7.22
CA GLN A 12 -2.19 9.00 6.83
C GLN A 12 -1.75 8.17 8.05
N VAL A 13 -1.86 6.85 7.94
CA VAL A 13 -1.15 5.90 8.80
C VAL A 13 -0.04 5.22 8.01
N ARG A 14 1.15 5.14 8.60
CA ARG A 14 2.32 4.49 8.03
C ARG A 14 2.78 3.37 8.95
N LEU A 15 2.84 2.16 8.40
CA LEU A 15 3.37 0.97 9.03
C LEU A 15 4.70 0.62 8.38
N ALA A 16 5.75 0.48 9.19
CA ALA A 16 7.07 0.04 8.74
C ALA A 16 7.53 -1.17 9.55
N PHE A 17 8.01 -2.21 8.88
CA PHE A 17 8.54 -3.41 9.54
C PHE A 17 9.58 -4.10 8.66
N ALA A 18 10.42 -4.94 9.25
CA ALA A 18 11.45 -5.69 8.55
C ALA A 18 11.34 -7.20 8.79
N VAL A 19 11.54 -8.00 7.75
CA VAL A 19 11.58 -9.47 7.83
C VAL A 19 12.75 -9.97 7.00
N GLY A 20 13.75 -10.56 7.66
CA GLY A 20 15.00 -10.95 7.00
C GLY A 20 15.71 -9.73 6.40
N ALA A 21 16.10 -9.82 5.13
CA ALA A 21 16.74 -8.72 4.40
C ALA A 21 15.76 -7.67 3.84
N ARG A 22 14.45 -7.87 4.04
CA ARG A 22 13.40 -7.04 3.43
C ARG A 22 12.83 -6.04 4.41
N SER A 23 12.64 -4.82 3.94
CA SER A 23 11.93 -3.76 4.64
C SER A 23 10.63 -3.44 3.90
N TYR A 24 9.56 -3.32 4.68
CA TYR A 24 8.21 -3.05 4.20
C TYR A 24 7.76 -1.70 4.73
N VAL A 25 7.20 -0.89 3.86
CA VAL A 25 6.52 0.36 4.22
C VAL A 25 5.16 0.35 3.56
N ILE A 26 4.11 0.43 4.39
CA ILE A 26 2.73 0.53 3.96
C ILE A 26 2.21 1.86 4.45
N SER A 27 1.69 2.67 3.53
CA SER A 27 1.03 3.93 3.84
C SER A 27 -0.43 3.83 3.43
N LEU A 28 -1.35 4.19 4.32
CA LEU A 28 -2.80 4.19 4.06
C LEU A 28 -3.39 5.54 4.40
N ASN A 29 -4.27 6.05 3.54
CA ASN A 29 -4.98 7.29 3.83
C ASN A 29 -6.01 7.07 4.95
N LYS A 30 -6.09 8.00 5.90
CA LYS A 30 -7.10 8.04 6.97
C LYS A 30 -8.35 8.81 6.56
N ARG A 31 -8.24 9.65 5.52
CA ARG A 31 -9.29 10.54 5.00
C ARG A 31 -9.23 10.60 3.48
N GLY A 32 -10.34 10.99 2.85
CA GLY A 32 -10.45 11.06 1.39
C GLY A 32 -10.59 9.69 0.75
N ASP A 33 -10.04 9.53 -0.45
CA ASP A 33 -10.13 8.28 -1.19
C ASP A 33 -9.45 7.12 -0.45
N VAL A 34 -10.11 5.97 -0.43
CA VAL A 34 -9.54 4.71 0.06
C VAL A 34 -8.33 4.40 -0.81
N GLY A 35 -7.14 4.62 -0.28
CA GLY A 35 -5.90 4.51 -1.03
C GLY A 35 -4.67 4.40 -0.14
N GLY A 36 -3.52 4.30 -0.79
CA GLY A 36 -2.27 4.06 -0.11
C GLY A 36 -1.17 3.63 -1.04
N GLN A 37 -0.04 3.24 -0.44
CA GLN A 37 1.14 2.81 -1.16
C GLN A 37 1.84 1.71 -0.39
N ILE A 38 2.34 0.71 -1.12
CA ILE A 38 3.25 -0.29 -0.58
C ILE A 38 4.60 -0.12 -1.23
N ARG A 39 5.63 -0.09 -0.38
CA ARG A 39 7.03 -0.09 -0.78
C ARG A 39 7.75 -1.25 -0.10
N ILE A 40 8.49 -2.03 -0.89
CA ILE A 40 9.31 -3.13 -0.41
C ILE A 40 10.73 -2.92 -0.92
N THR A 41 11.69 -2.94 -0.01
CA THR A 41 13.12 -2.89 -0.34
C THR A 41 13.84 -4.12 0.21
N GLU A 42 14.95 -4.50 -0.42
CA GLU A 42 15.83 -5.57 0.03
C GLU A 42 17.27 -5.13 -0.18
N ALA A 43 18.09 -5.14 0.88
CA ALA A 43 19.48 -4.66 0.84
C ALA A 43 19.66 -3.28 0.15
N GLY A 44 18.72 -2.36 0.40
CA GLY A 44 18.70 -1.02 -0.21
C GLY A 44 18.15 -0.95 -1.65
N LYS A 45 17.87 -2.08 -2.30
CA LYS A 45 17.25 -2.14 -3.62
C LYS A 45 15.73 -2.09 -3.52
N LEU A 46 15.10 -1.28 -4.37
CA LEU A 46 13.65 -1.24 -4.50
C LEU A 46 13.15 -2.50 -5.24
N LEU A 47 12.28 -3.27 -4.60
CA LEU A 47 11.63 -4.45 -5.19
C LEU A 47 10.21 -4.16 -5.66
N VAL A 48 9.46 -3.41 -4.84
CA VAL A 48 8.08 -3.03 -5.12
C VAL A 48 7.87 -1.59 -4.70
N ASP A 49 7.24 -0.83 -5.58
CA ASP A 49 6.64 0.47 -5.26
C ASP A 49 5.31 0.57 -6.03
N ARG A 50 4.19 0.51 -5.31
CA ARG A 50 2.86 0.44 -5.93
C ARG A 50 1.83 1.19 -5.11
N ALA A 51 0.97 1.94 -5.79
CA ALA A 51 -0.27 2.42 -5.21
C ALA A 51 -1.20 1.24 -4.90
N LEU A 52 -1.88 1.30 -3.76
CA LEU A 52 -2.89 0.33 -3.34
C LEU A 52 -4.26 0.63 -3.98
N THR A 53 -4.45 1.85 -4.46
CA THR A 53 -5.54 2.21 -5.37
C THR A 53 -5.18 1.90 -6.80
N ARG A 54 -5.95 1.02 -7.44
CA ARG A 54 -6.19 1.13 -8.87
C ARG A 54 -7.37 2.07 -9.07
N ALA A 55 -7.35 2.86 -10.15
CA ALA A 55 -8.60 3.39 -10.69
C ALA A 55 -9.58 2.22 -10.84
N VAL A 56 -10.84 2.41 -10.42
CA VAL A 56 -11.92 1.44 -10.60
C VAL A 56 -11.75 0.75 -11.95
N MET A 57 -11.43 -0.55 -11.94
CA MET A 57 -11.33 -1.27 -13.21
C MET A 57 -12.72 -1.22 -13.84
N PRO A 58 -12.89 -0.69 -15.07
CA PRO A 58 -14.17 -0.77 -15.74
C PRO A 58 -14.58 -2.24 -15.80
N GLN A 59 -15.80 -2.54 -15.34
CA GLN A 59 -16.36 -3.88 -15.48
C GLN A 59 -16.71 -4.09 -16.95
N SER A 60 -15.76 -4.63 -17.71
CA SER A 60 -16.03 -5.14 -19.05
C SER A 60 -16.80 -6.45 -18.91
N GLY A 61 -17.98 -6.53 -19.52
CA GLY A 61 -18.78 -7.76 -19.55
C GLY A 61 -19.94 -7.83 -18.56
N LEU A 62 -20.35 -6.71 -17.95
CA LEU A 62 -21.74 -6.60 -17.45
C LEU A 62 -22.66 -6.52 -18.67
N ALA A 63 -22.98 -7.69 -19.22
CA ALA A 63 -24.10 -7.85 -20.12
C ALA A 63 -25.37 -7.54 -19.33
N LEU A 64 -25.91 -6.33 -19.52
CA LEU A 64 -27.35 -6.13 -19.52
C LEU A 64 -27.73 -5.75 -20.95
N THR A 65 -27.72 -6.75 -21.83
CA THR A 65 -28.74 -6.88 -22.87
C THR A 65 -29.90 -7.69 -22.25
N PRO A 66 -31.17 -7.36 -22.51
CA PRO A 66 -31.73 -6.40 -23.47
C PRO A 66 -32.28 -5.10 -22.85
#